data_AF-A0A547HRZ3-F1
#
_entry.id   AF-A0A547HRZ3-F1
#
_cell.length_a   1.000
_cell.length_b   1.000
_cell.length_c   1.000
_cell.angle_alpha   90.00
_cell.angle_beta   90.00
_cell.angle_gamma   90.00
#
_symmetry.space_group_name_H-M   'P 1'
#
loop_
_entity.id
_entity.type
_entity.pdbx_description
1 polymer ?
#
loop_
_entity_poly.entity_id
_entity_poly.type
_entity_poly.pdbx_seq_one_letter_code
_entity_poly.pdbx_strand_id
1 'polypeptide(L)'
;MKPFDLNKALAGEPVKLRNNDKAFVKYLISDDYIRDNKDHQVQGYTVDEENVFLSEVSWAVSGSHFNDGTIAQYDIVGMWEEPRPTVTLTLPCPLKEPRDGMWFIGDNFNVIKSNFPTHSYIEKLFDQGLYFASAEDAGAWLDALKNSMR
;
A
#
# COMPACT_ATOMS: atom_id res chain seq x y z
N MET A 1 -7.63 1.57 5.48
CA MET A 1 -8.55 0.59 4.87
C MET A 1 -9.92 1.20 4.80
N LYS A 2 -10.46 1.33 3.59
CA LYS A 2 -11.83 1.77 3.35
C LYS A 2 -12.83 0.78 4.00
N PRO A 3 -13.82 1.27 4.76
CA PRO A 3 -14.85 0.40 5.34
C PRO A 3 -15.65 -0.28 4.23
N PHE A 4 -16.19 -1.46 4.51
CA PHE A 4 -17.02 -2.20 3.56
C PHE A 4 -18.30 -1.42 3.20
N ASP A 5 -18.61 -1.38 1.92
CA ASP A 5 -19.81 -0.76 1.36
C ASP A 5 -20.46 -1.74 0.36
N LEU A 6 -21.58 -2.34 0.78
CA LEU A 6 -22.29 -3.36 -0.01
C LEU A 6 -22.79 -2.81 -1.35
N ASN A 7 -23.22 -1.54 -1.41
CA ASN A 7 -23.75 -0.95 -2.65
C ASN A 7 -22.65 -0.80 -3.69
N LYS A 8 -21.46 -0.34 -3.26
CA LYS A 8 -20.28 -0.27 -4.13
C LYS A 8 -19.82 -1.64 -4.58
N ALA A 9 -19.81 -2.61 -3.66
CA ALA A 9 -19.45 -3.98 -3.99
C ALA A 9 -20.39 -4.59 -5.05
N LEU A 10 -21.70 -4.40 -4.89
CA LEU A 10 -22.72 -4.81 -5.88
C LEU A 10 -22.62 -4.05 -7.21
N ALA A 11 -22.09 -2.82 -7.21
CA ALA A 11 -21.78 -2.07 -8.42
C ALA A 11 -20.50 -2.58 -9.14
N GLY A 12 -19.81 -3.58 -8.58
CA GLY A 12 -18.64 -4.23 -9.16
C GLY A 12 -17.31 -3.75 -8.59
N GLU A 13 -17.29 -2.89 -7.57
CA GLU A 13 -16.04 -2.56 -6.87
C GLU A 13 -15.56 -3.77 -6.04
N PRO A 14 -14.27 -4.16 -6.11
CA PRO A 14 -13.76 -5.30 -5.37
C PRO A 14 -13.72 -5.03 -3.86
N VAL A 15 -13.79 -6.11 -3.09
CA VAL A 15 -13.69 -6.11 -1.64
C VAL A 15 -12.42 -6.82 -1.18
N LYS A 16 -11.97 -6.50 0.03
CA LYS A 16 -10.83 -7.13 0.68
C LYS A 16 -11.31 -8.08 1.77
N LEU A 17 -10.83 -9.33 1.69
CA LEU A 17 -11.09 -10.34 2.71
C LEU A 17 -10.05 -10.28 3.83
N ARG A 18 -10.36 -10.88 4.98
CA ARG A 18 -9.49 -10.88 6.17
C ARG A 18 -8.13 -11.54 5.92
N ASN A 19 -8.08 -12.57 5.07
CA ASN A 19 -6.84 -13.21 4.63
C ASN A 19 -6.03 -12.39 3.61
N ASN A 20 -6.50 -11.18 3.25
CA ASN A 20 -5.98 -10.27 2.24
C ASN A 20 -6.30 -10.63 0.78
N ASP A 21 -7.16 -11.61 0.53
CA ASP A 21 -7.59 -11.93 -0.83
C ASP A 21 -8.53 -10.85 -1.39
N LYS A 22 -8.50 -10.72 -2.73
CA LYS A 22 -9.46 -9.92 -3.50
C LYS A 22 -10.70 -10.76 -3.79
N ALA A 23 -11.88 -10.18 -3.59
CA ALA A 23 -13.15 -10.79 -3.95
C ALA A 23 -14.10 -9.80 -4.63
N PHE A 24 -15.09 -10.33 -5.33
CA PHE A 24 -16.14 -9.55 -5.98
C PHE A 24 -17.51 -10.03 -5.51
N VAL A 25 -18.37 -9.08 -5.16
CA VAL A 25 -19.79 -9.34 -4.89
C VAL A 25 -20.54 -9.31 -6.23
N LYS A 26 -21.38 -10.30 -6.48
CA LYS A 26 -22.11 -10.45 -7.75
C LYS A 26 -23.59 -10.13 -7.62
N TYR A 27 -24.26 -10.65 -6.61
CA TYR A 27 -25.68 -10.40 -6.38
C TYR A 27 -26.07 -10.58 -4.91
N LEU A 28 -27.21 -9.98 -4.55
CA LEU A 28 -27.86 -10.11 -3.26
C LEU A 28 -29.16 -10.88 -3.47
N ILE A 29 -29.36 -11.97 -2.73
CA ILE A 29 -30.60 -12.74 -2.75
C ILE A 29 -31.64 -12.02 -1.88
N SER A 30 -32.86 -11.81 -2.39
CA SER A 30 -33.94 -11.19 -1.60
C SER A 30 -34.27 -12.03 -0.37
N ASP A 31 -34.63 -11.36 0.73
CA ASP A 31 -35.15 -11.98 1.95
C ASP A 31 -36.33 -12.93 1.65
N ASP A 32 -37.13 -12.66 0.61
CA ASP A 32 -38.26 -13.51 0.20
C ASP A 32 -37.84 -14.92 -0.23
N TYR A 33 -36.58 -15.10 -0.63
CA TYR A 33 -36.04 -16.36 -1.14
C TYR A 33 -35.12 -17.08 -0.15
N ILE A 34 -34.80 -16.47 1.01
CA ILE A 34 -34.01 -17.10 2.08
C ILE A 34 -34.90 -17.31 3.30
N ARG A 35 -35.32 -18.56 3.50
CA ARG A 35 -36.18 -18.94 4.63
C ARG A 35 -35.40 -19.12 5.92
N ASP A 36 -34.27 -19.81 5.84
CA ASP A 36 -33.40 -20.14 6.96
C ASP A 36 -31.95 -19.96 6.50
N ASN A 37 -31.11 -19.33 7.34
CA ASN A 37 -29.70 -19.02 7.07
C ASN A 37 -29.43 -17.82 6.13
N LYS A 38 -29.38 -16.61 6.72
CA LYS A 38 -29.03 -15.35 6.03
C LYS A 38 -27.52 -15.17 5.77
N ASP A 39 -26.71 -16.16 6.10
CA ASP A 39 -25.24 -16.13 5.98
C ASP A 39 -24.80 -16.24 4.50
N HIS A 40 -25.73 -16.60 3.63
CA HIS A 40 -25.50 -16.79 2.20
C HIS A 40 -26.27 -15.80 1.34
N GLN A 41 -26.64 -14.63 1.89
CA GLN A 41 -27.46 -13.67 1.16
C GLN A 41 -26.67 -12.94 0.06
N VAL A 42 -25.43 -12.57 0.38
CA VAL A 42 -24.51 -11.93 -0.54
C VAL A 42 -23.71 -13.03 -1.23
N GLN A 43 -23.77 -13.09 -2.55
CA GLN A 43 -23.07 -14.10 -3.36
C GLN A 43 -21.98 -13.44 -4.19
N GLY A 44 -20.84 -14.11 -4.29
CA GLY A 44 -19.70 -13.61 -5.04
C GLY A 44 -18.62 -14.67 -5.22
N TYR A 45 -17.40 -14.21 -5.47
CA TYR A 45 -16.27 -15.10 -5.74
C TYR A 45 -14.94 -14.44 -5.39
N THR A 46 -13.94 -15.27 -5.12
CA THR A 46 -12.55 -14.86 -4.95
C THR A 46 -11.78 -14.96 -6.26
N VAL A 47 -10.72 -14.17 -6.37
CA VAL A 47 -9.80 -14.21 -7.50
C VAL A 47 -8.35 -14.23 -7.03
N ASP A 48 -7.45 -14.70 -7.89
CA ASP A 48 -6.01 -14.57 -7.68
C ASP A 48 -5.46 -13.18 -8.04
N GLU A 49 -4.14 -13.02 -7.98
CA GLU A 49 -3.43 -11.78 -8.30
C GLU A 49 -3.62 -11.34 -9.78
N GLU A 50 -3.89 -12.28 -10.68
CA GLU A 50 -4.17 -12.04 -12.10
C GLU A 50 -5.66 -11.79 -12.38
N ASN A 51 -6.50 -11.73 -11.32
CA ASN A 51 -7.96 -11.66 -11.36
C ASN A 51 -8.63 -12.88 -12.01
N VAL A 52 -7.99 -14.05 -11.93
CA VAL A 52 -8.59 -15.32 -12.37
C VAL A 52 -9.48 -15.88 -11.27
N PHE A 53 -10.66 -16.39 -11.65
CA PHE A 53 -11.62 -16.99 -10.73
C PHE A 53 -11.01 -18.16 -9.95
N LEU A 54 -11.20 -18.17 -8.62
CA LEU A 54 -10.74 -19.24 -7.74
C LEU A 54 -11.90 -20.05 -7.15
N SER A 55 -12.83 -19.38 -6.46
CA SER A 55 -13.93 -20.07 -5.77
C SER A 55 -15.14 -19.15 -5.57
N GLU A 56 -16.33 -19.73 -5.55
CA GLU A 56 -17.54 -19.04 -5.10
C GLU A 56 -17.53 -18.90 -3.58
N VAL A 57 -17.93 -17.73 -3.09
CA VAL A 57 -18.02 -17.45 -1.66
C VAL A 57 -19.28 -16.65 -1.40
N SER A 58 -19.83 -16.82 -0.21
CA SER A 58 -21.03 -16.12 0.22
C SER A 58 -20.86 -15.54 1.61
N TRP A 59 -21.66 -14.51 1.87
CA TRP A 59 -21.61 -13.72 3.08
C TRP A 59 -23.00 -13.26 3.48
N ALA A 60 -23.12 -12.86 4.74
CA ALA A 60 -24.22 -12.03 5.18
C ALA A 60 -24.09 -10.60 4.66
N VAL A 61 -25.16 -9.81 4.79
CA VAL A 61 -25.14 -8.37 4.45
C VAL A 61 -24.11 -7.55 5.21
N SER A 62 -23.67 -8.03 6.37
CA SER A 62 -22.57 -7.43 7.14
C SER A 62 -21.20 -7.66 6.51
N GLY A 63 -21.08 -8.60 5.57
CA GLY A 63 -19.81 -9.09 5.03
C GLY A 63 -19.18 -10.24 5.83
N SER A 64 -19.85 -10.72 6.88
CA SER A 64 -19.42 -11.90 7.65
C SER A 64 -19.64 -13.17 6.84
N HIS A 65 -18.67 -14.08 6.85
CA HIS A 65 -18.82 -15.37 6.18
C HIS A 65 -19.78 -16.31 6.94
N PHE A 66 -19.80 -16.20 8.27
CA PHE A 66 -20.73 -16.89 9.17
C PHE A 66 -21.43 -15.86 10.07
N ASN A 67 -22.74 -16.00 10.34
CA ASN A 67 -23.50 -15.10 11.21
C ASN A 67 -23.52 -15.50 12.69
N ASP A 68 -22.79 -16.56 13.07
CA ASP A 68 -22.65 -16.99 14.46
C ASP A 68 -21.62 -16.15 15.26
N GLY A 69 -21.04 -15.12 14.61
CA GLY A 69 -19.99 -14.27 15.18
C GLY A 69 -18.59 -14.86 15.07
N THR A 70 -18.44 -16.03 14.43
CA THR A 70 -17.13 -16.61 14.11
C THR A 70 -16.37 -15.69 13.18
N ILE A 71 -15.18 -15.28 13.61
CA ILE A 71 -14.25 -14.52 12.76
C ILE A 71 -13.65 -15.47 11.73
N ALA A 72 -14.04 -15.34 10.48
CA ALA A 72 -13.57 -16.20 9.39
C ALA A 72 -12.52 -15.51 8.54
N GLN A 73 -11.63 -16.32 7.94
CA GLN A 73 -10.60 -15.81 7.01
C GLN A 73 -11.21 -15.15 5.76
N TYR A 74 -12.41 -15.58 5.38
CA TYR A 74 -13.15 -15.05 4.24
C TYR A 74 -14.10 -13.91 4.62
N ASP A 75 -14.08 -13.39 5.85
CA ASP A 75 -14.86 -12.19 6.18
C ASP A 75 -14.42 -11.01 5.29
N ILE A 76 -15.40 -10.26 4.80
CA ILE A 76 -15.16 -8.97 4.17
C ILE A 76 -14.77 -7.97 5.26
N VAL A 77 -13.54 -7.46 5.19
CA VAL A 77 -13.03 -6.49 6.17
C VAL A 77 -13.01 -5.06 5.64
N GLY A 78 -13.17 -4.86 4.33
CA GLY A 78 -13.22 -3.54 3.72
C GLY A 78 -13.36 -3.59 2.21
N MET A 79 -13.35 -2.42 1.57
CA MET A 79 -13.22 -2.33 0.11
C MET A 79 -11.77 -2.59 -0.31
N TRP A 80 -11.57 -3.18 -1.49
CA TRP A 80 -10.23 -3.38 -2.04
C TRP A 80 -9.59 -2.03 -2.39
N GLU A 81 -8.33 -1.88 -1.99
CA GLU A 81 -7.49 -0.76 -2.38
C GLU A 81 -6.36 -1.34 -3.23
N GLU A 82 -6.17 -0.81 -4.44
CA GLU A 82 -5.11 -1.31 -5.31
C GLU A 82 -3.74 -1.17 -4.61
N PRO A 83 -2.94 -2.26 -4.57
CA PRO A 83 -1.62 -2.21 -3.96
C PRO A 83 -0.82 -1.07 -4.57
N ARG A 84 -0.29 -0.20 -3.71
CA ARG A 84 0.64 0.81 -4.18
C ARG A 84 1.93 0.09 -4.58
N PRO A 85 2.42 0.26 -5.82
CA PRO A 85 3.67 -0.34 -6.22
C PRO A 85 4.76 0.16 -5.27
N THR A 86 5.40 -0.78 -4.58
CA THR A 86 6.51 -0.49 -3.67
C THR A 86 7.78 -0.89 -4.38
N VAL A 87 8.75 0.02 -4.47
CA VAL A 87 10.07 -0.26 -5.04
C VAL A 87 11.04 -0.45 -3.89
N THR A 88 11.76 -1.57 -3.88
CA THR A 88 12.90 -1.77 -2.99
C THR A 88 14.14 -1.18 -3.64
N LEU A 89 14.78 -0.22 -2.97
CA LEU A 89 16.01 0.41 -3.44
C LEU A 89 17.14 0.11 -2.47
N THR A 90 18.29 -0.33 -3.00
CA THR A 90 19.53 -0.40 -2.24
C THR A 90 20.26 0.91 -2.46
N LEU A 91 20.23 1.79 -1.45
CA LEU A 91 20.86 3.11 -1.50
C LEU A 91 22.07 3.16 -0.58
N PRO A 92 23.11 3.95 -0.94
CA PRO A 92 24.26 4.15 -0.07
C PRO A 92 23.84 4.84 1.23
N CYS A 93 24.48 4.46 2.33
CA CYS A 93 24.20 5.07 3.63
C CYS A 93 24.68 6.54 3.65
N PRO A 94 23.86 7.48 4.12
CA PRO A 94 24.33 8.83 4.40
C PRO A 94 25.49 8.85 5.40
N LEU A 95 26.29 9.91 5.34
CA LEU A 95 27.34 10.18 6.29
C LEU A 95 26.75 10.49 7.67
N LYS A 96 27.38 9.95 8.72
CA LYS A 96 27.00 10.21 10.12
C LYS A 96 27.73 11.40 10.75
N GLU A 97 28.88 11.77 10.19
CA GLU A 97 29.74 12.84 10.71
C GLU A 97 30.26 13.72 9.57
N PRO A 98 30.39 15.04 9.78
CA PRO A 98 31.00 15.95 8.81
C PRO A 98 32.45 15.61 8.48
N ARG A 99 32.79 15.69 7.20
CA ARG A 99 34.17 15.54 6.71
C ARG A 99 34.40 16.36 5.44
N ASP A 100 35.66 16.64 5.13
CA ASP A 100 36.02 17.32 3.89
C ASP A 100 35.64 16.49 2.66
N GLY A 101 35.23 17.19 1.59
CA GLY A 101 34.89 16.57 0.32
C GLY A 101 33.56 15.81 0.31
N MET A 102 32.65 16.12 1.23
CA MET A 102 31.27 15.58 1.24
C MET A 102 30.38 16.19 0.15
N TRP A 103 29.33 15.47 -0.22
CA TRP A 103 28.38 15.85 -1.27
C TRP A 103 26.95 15.80 -0.74
N PHE A 104 26.05 16.62 -1.28
CA PHE A 104 24.63 16.62 -0.90
C PHE A 104 23.73 16.90 -2.11
N ILE A 105 22.44 16.61 -1.97
CA ILE A 105 21.41 16.96 -2.95
C ILE A 105 20.84 18.33 -2.57
N GLY A 106 21.00 19.32 -3.44
CA GLY A 106 20.45 20.66 -3.24
C GLY A 106 18.97 20.77 -3.63
N ASP A 107 18.36 21.89 -3.25
CA ASP A 107 16.93 22.17 -3.46
C ASP A 107 16.49 22.11 -4.95
N ASN A 108 17.43 22.30 -5.88
CA ASN A 108 17.20 22.23 -7.32
C ASN A 108 17.44 20.84 -7.91
N PHE A 109 17.43 19.77 -7.09
CA PHE A 109 17.65 18.39 -7.52
C PHE A 109 18.99 18.21 -8.26
N ASN A 110 20.05 18.80 -7.71
CA ASN A 110 21.41 18.72 -8.22
C ASN A 110 22.37 18.22 -7.13
N VAL A 111 23.38 17.45 -7.54
CA VAL A 111 24.46 17.00 -6.65
C VAL A 111 25.50 18.12 -6.51
N ILE A 112 25.75 18.54 -5.27
CA ILE A 112 26.63 19.67 -4.96
C ILE A 112 27.75 19.21 -4.03
N LYS A 113 28.99 19.60 -4.35
CA LYS A 113 30.14 19.41 -3.45
C LYS A 113 30.09 20.44 -2.33
N SER A 114 30.18 20.00 -1.07
CA SER A 114 30.27 20.93 0.05
C SER A 114 31.62 21.63 0.07
N ASN A 115 31.60 22.96 0.16
CA ASN A 115 32.80 23.80 0.23
C ASN A 115 33.15 24.23 1.66
N PHE A 116 32.34 23.86 2.67
CA PHE A 116 32.57 24.22 4.06
C PHE A 116 32.18 23.04 4.98
N PRO A 117 32.96 22.72 6.02
CA PRO A 117 32.57 21.71 7.02
C PRO A 117 31.77 22.28 8.20
N THR A 118 31.65 23.60 8.36
CA THR A 118 31.08 24.21 9.58
C THR A 118 30.20 25.43 9.28
N HIS A 119 28.90 25.20 9.14
CA HIS A 119 27.87 26.23 9.15
C HIS A 119 26.60 25.61 9.76
N SER A 120 25.79 26.40 10.48
CA SER A 120 24.53 25.94 11.08
C SER A 120 23.53 25.33 10.08
N TYR A 121 23.72 25.61 8.79
CA TYR A 121 22.97 25.00 7.68
C TYR A 121 23.37 23.54 7.41
N ILE A 122 24.63 23.19 7.67
CA ILE A 122 25.19 21.84 7.48
C ILE A 122 24.65 20.88 8.54
N GLU A 123 24.56 21.33 9.80
CA GLU A 123 24.01 20.53 10.91
C GLU A 123 22.59 20.03 10.61
N LYS A 124 21.73 20.92 10.08
CA LYS A 124 20.36 20.56 9.69
C LYS A 124 20.31 19.50 8.58
N LEU A 125 21.18 19.61 7.59
CA LEU A 125 21.24 18.66 6.48
C LEU A 125 21.84 17.31 6.90
N PHE A 126 22.75 17.31 7.88
CA PHE A 126 23.24 16.08 8.52
C PHE A 126 22.16 15.38 9.33
N ASP A 127 21.39 16.12 10.12
CA ASP A 127 20.26 15.57 10.88
C ASP A 127 19.19 14.97 9.95
N GLN A 128 19.09 15.49 8.72
CA GLN A 128 18.20 14.97 7.67
C GLN A 128 18.81 13.81 6.87
N GLY A 129 20.08 13.46 7.09
CA GLY A 129 20.77 12.38 6.38
C GLY A 129 21.00 12.66 4.90
N LEU A 130 21.27 13.91 4.52
CA LEU A 130 21.39 14.33 3.11
C LEU A 130 22.84 14.49 2.61
N TYR A 131 23.82 14.12 3.44
CA TYR A 131 25.24 14.15 3.07
C TYR A 131 25.78 12.77 2.73
N PHE A 132 26.63 12.72 1.71
CA PHE A 132 27.16 11.51 1.11
C PHE A 132 28.67 11.55 0.94
N ALA A 133 29.26 10.36 0.90
CA ALA A 133 30.69 10.16 0.81
C ALA A 133 31.28 10.57 -0.54
N SER A 134 30.47 10.51 -1.61
CA SER A 134 30.86 10.72 -3.00
C SER A 134 29.73 11.39 -3.80
N ALA A 135 30.04 11.91 -4.99
CA ALA A 135 29.04 12.47 -5.89
C ALA A 135 28.12 11.38 -6.44
N GLU A 136 28.67 10.18 -6.64
CA GLU A 136 27.98 8.99 -7.10
C GLU A 136 26.91 8.54 -6.10
N ASP A 137 27.24 8.56 -4.80
CA ASP A 137 26.31 8.16 -3.75
C ASP A 137 25.12 9.12 -3.64
N ALA A 138 25.40 10.43 -3.71
CA ALA A 138 24.37 11.46 -3.78
C ALA A 138 23.54 11.34 -5.07
N GLY A 139 24.18 10.99 -6.18
CA GLY A 139 23.53 10.72 -7.47
C GLY A 139 22.54 9.57 -7.41
N ALA A 140 22.90 8.45 -6.75
CA ALA A 140 22.01 7.30 -6.59
C ALA A 140 20.71 7.66 -5.85
N TRP A 141 20.81 8.48 -4.80
CA TRP A 141 19.64 9.02 -4.11
C TRP A 141 18.83 9.98 -4.97
N LEU A 142 19.49 10.86 -5.73
CA LEU A 142 18.81 11.78 -6.64
C LEU A 142 18.03 11.05 -7.73
N ASP A 143 18.62 10.02 -8.32
CA ASP A 143 17.98 9.21 -9.36
C ASP A 143 16.81 8.41 -8.78
N ALA A 144 16.94 7.87 -7.57
CA ALA A 144 15.85 7.24 -6.84
C ALA A 144 14.67 8.20 -6.61
N LEU A 145 14.95 9.43 -6.16
CA LEU A 145 13.92 10.45 -5.96
C LEU A 145 13.23 10.80 -7.29
N LYS A 146 13.98 11.04 -8.36
CA LYS A 146 13.44 11.34 -9.69
C LYS A 146 12.56 10.22 -10.25
N ASN A 147 13.01 8.97 -10.11
CA ASN A 147 12.25 7.81 -10.58
C ASN A 147 10.99 7.53 -9.73
N SER A 148 10.93 8.05 -8.51
CA SER A 148 9.77 7.91 -7.61
C SER A 148 8.69 8.99 -7.80
N MET A 149 9.05 10.13 -8.41
CA MET A 149 8.11 11.20 -8.75
C MET A 149 7.29 10.79 -9.99
N ARG A 150 6.00 10.49 -9.79
CA ARG A 150 5.03 10.20 -10.86
C ARG A 150 4.32 11.46 -11.33
#